data_AF-A0A382Y9Z8-F1
#
_entry.id   AF-A0A382Y9Z8-F1
#
_cell.length_a   1.000
_cell.length_b   1.000
_cell.length_c   1.000
_cell.angle_alpha   90.00
_cell.angle_beta   90.00
_cell.angle_gamma   90.00
#
_symmetry.space_group_name_H-M   'P 1'
#
loop_
_entity.id
_entity.type
_entity.pdbx_description
1 polymer ?
#
loop_
_entity_poly.entity_id
_entity_poly.type
_entity_poly.pdbx_seq_one_letter_code
_entity_poly.pdbx_strand_id
1 'polypeptide(L)'
;VAGVNPMCRERETSGKSAFDRCEMTEYQQQLMEYLPSAMRNLLKGGPRRELLKKVDATLLVFDQHLVHVESGQKAQVQEASGDLDPNRLANACKSLLAGQQKEPSVLLLLPPKEFVATRQAMPGIGKDNLVSALKLKSESLLPTVIDSVALAVNPDSAEEGGEHIALWITDERLMQLFNAFKQQDIFLVAIKPRVLNIES
;
A
#
# COMPACT_ATOMS: atom_id res chain seq x y z
N VAL A 1 -45.63 -4.53 50.18
CA VAL A 1 -45.20 -3.73 49.01
C VAL A 1 -45.38 -4.62 47.78
N ALA A 2 -46.05 -4.07 46.77
CA ALA A 2 -46.49 -4.64 45.48
C ALA A 2 -45.47 -5.58 44.79
N GLY A 3 -45.82 -6.49 43.89
CA GLY A 3 -47.06 -6.76 43.17
C GLY A 3 -46.75 -7.20 41.72
N VAL A 4 -47.39 -8.30 41.29
CA VAL A 4 -47.92 -8.58 39.93
C VAL A 4 -46.94 -8.71 38.72
N ASN A 5 -46.97 -9.91 38.12
CA ASN A 5 -46.42 -10.36 36.83
C ASN A 5 -47.09 -9.61 35.64
N PRO A 6 -46.51 -9.48 34.41
CA PRO A 6 -46.68 -10.59 33.46
C PRO A 6 -45.57 -10.78 32.39
N MET A 7 -45.49 -12.03 31.93
CA MET A 7 -45.25 -12.44 30.54
C MET A 7 -45.43 -11.34 29.47
N CYS A 8 -44.37 -11.06 28.70
CA CYS A 8 -44.44 -10.43 27.38
C CYS A 8 -43.57 -11.21 26.39
N ARG A 9 -44.20 -12.23 25.79
CA ARG A 9 -44.31 -12.49 24.35
C ARG A 9 -43.22 -11.90 23.44
N GLU A 10 -42.63 -12.79 22.65
CA GLU A 10 -41.94 -12.49 21.40
C GLU A 10 -42.76 -11.51 20.54
N ARG A 11 -42.13 -10.41 20.13
CA ARG A 11 -42.37 -9.76 18.83
C ARG A 11 -41.05 -9.27 18.27
N GLU A 12 -40.70 -9.84 17.12
CA GLU A 12 -39.74 -9.31 16.18
C GLU A 12 -39.94 -7.81 15.99
N THR A 13 -38.87 -7.03 16.15
CA THR A 13 -38.68 -5.82 15.34
C THR A 13 -37.19 -5.55 15.13
N SER A 14 -36.82 -5.59 13.85
CA SER A 14 -35.73 -4.83 13.24
C SER A 14 -34.30 -5.19 13.65
N GLY A 15 -33.67 -6.03 12.82
CA GLY A 15 -32.23 -6.23 12.80
C GLY A 15 -31.49 -4.91 12.61
N LYS A 16 -30.68 -4.56 13.59
CA LYS A 16 -29.59 -3.59 13.43
C LYS A 16 -28.28 -4.31 13.76
N SER A 17 -27.44 -4.36 12.74
CA SER A 17 -26.05 -4.79 12.77
C SER A 17 -25.34 -4.33 14.05
N ALA A 18 -24.97 -5.30 14.88
CA ALA A 18 -24.00 -5.14 15.96
C ALA A 18 -22.68 -5.79 15.52
N PHE A 19 -22.12 -5.33 14.40
CA PHE A 19 -20.74 -5.61 14.01
C PHE A 19 -20.15 -4.33 13.46
N ASP A 20 -19.70 -3.46 14.37
CA ASP A 20 -18.65 -2.49 14.06
C ASP A 20 -18.04 -1.98 15.35
N ARG A 21 -16.94 -2.63 15.75
CA ARG A 21 -15.87 -2.02 16.53
C ARG A 21 -14.63 -2.88 16.36
N CYS A 22 -13.92 -2.68 15.26
CA CYS A 22 -12.53 -3.10 15.14
C CYS A 22 -11.74 -2.12 16.03
N GLU A 23 -11.42 -2.53 17.26
CA GLU A 23 -10.53 -1.74 18.11
C GLU A 23 -9.12 -1.76 17.50
N MET A 24 -8.71 -0.58 17.03
CA MET A 24 -7.37 -0.32 16.53
C MET A 24 -6.39 -0.37 17.71
N THR A 25 -5.31 -1.14 17.58
CA THR A 25 -4.23 -1.18 18.59
C THR A 25 -3.57 0.19 18.76
N GLU A 26 -3.13 0.53 19.97
CA GLU A 26 -2.50 1.84 20.28
C GLU A 26 -1.33 2.17 19.34
N TYR A 27 -0.59 1.15 18.90
CA TYR A 27 0.51 1.29 17.94
C TYR A 27 0.05 1.72 16.55
N GLN A 28 -1.08 1.20 16.08
CA GLN A 28 -1.67 1.61 14.80
C GLN A 28 -2.24 3.03 14.86
N GLN A 29 -2.77 3.45 16.02
CA GLN A 29 -3.24 4.82 16.21
C GLN A 29 -2.09 5.82 16.16
N GLN A 30 -0.96 5.51 16.80
CA GLN A 30 0.25 6.33 16.73
C GLN A 30 0.76 6.45 15.30
N LEU A 31 0.83 5.35 14.54
CA LEU A 31 1.23 5.40 13.13
C LEU A 31 0.27 6.22 12.26
N MET A 32 -1.04 6.18 12.54
CA MET A 32 -2.03 6.98 11.82
C MET A 32 -1.90 8.49 12.06
N GLU A 33 -1.38 8.90 13.21
CA GLU A 33 -1.14 10.31 13.53
C GLU A 33 0.02 10.90 12.73
N TYR A 34 1.07 10.12 12.46
CA TYR A 34 2.23 10.54 11.66
C TYR A 34 1.98 10.50 10.14
N LEU A 35 0.90 9.85 9.69
CA LEU A 35 0.52 9.80 8.29
C LEU A 35 -0.16 11.12 7.84
N PRO A 36 0.30 11.73 6.73
CA PRO A 36 -0.38 12.87 6.12
C PRO A 36 -1.84 12.57 5.81
N SER A 37 -2.70 13.59 5.83
CA SER A 37 -4.15 13.47 5.60
C SER A 37 -4.49 12.75 4.29
N ALA A 38 -3.68 12.93 3.24
CA ALA A 38 -3.80 12.21 1.97
C ALA A 38 -3.66 10.68 2.13
N MET A 39 -2.76 10.21 3.01
CA MET A 39 -2.54 8.79 3.30
C MET A 39 -3.61 8.20 4.22
N ARG A 40 -4.14 8.99 5.16
CA ARG A 40 -5.26 8.56 6.02
C ARG A 40 -6.51 8.21 5.21
N ASN A 41 -6.73 8.90 4.09
CA ASN A 41 -7.84 8.63 3.17
C ASN A 41 -7.57 7.43 2.26
N LEU A 42 -6.30 7.19 1.87
CA LEU A 42 -5.88 6.02 1.09
C LEU A 42 -6.14 4.69 1.82
N LEU A 43 -5.93 4.65 3.13
CA LEU A 43 -6.18 3.47 3.97
C LEU A 43 -7.68 3.18 4.20
N LYS A 44 -8.58 4.12 3.87
CA LYS A 44 -10.04 3.96 3.97
C LYS A 44 -10.70 3.37 2.71
N GLY A 45 -9.93 2.72 1.83
CA GLY A 45 -10.45 1.87 0.75
C GLY A 45 -11.05 2.57 -0.48
N GLY A 46 -11.25 3.89 -0.46
CA GLY A 46 -11.91 4.64 -1.54
C GLY A 46 -11.05 5.32 -2.63
N PRO A 47 -9.83 5.84 -2.40
CA PRO A 47 -9.27 6.85 -3.32
C PRO A 47 -8.11 6.40 -4.21
N ARG A 48 -7.88 5.09 -4.39
CA ARG A 48 -6.77 4.58 -5.24
C ARG A 48 -6.85 5.10 -6.69
N ARG A 49 -8.06 5.29 -7.25
CA ARG A 49 -8.26 5.83 -8.62
C ARG A 49 -8.10 7.36 -8.72
N GLU A 50 -8.37 8.12 -7.66
CA GLU A 50 -8.22 9.58 -7.68
C GLU A 50 -6.78 10.01 -7.45
N LEU A 51 -6.02 9.27 -6.65
CA LEU A 51 -4.59 9.51 -6.42
C LEU A 51 -3.75 9.23 -7.67
N LEU A 52 -4.12 8.20 -8.46
CA LEU A 52 -3.47 7.92 -9.74
C LEU A 52 -3.76 8.98 -10.81
N LYS A 53 -4.86 9.76 -10.70
CA LYS A 53 -5.14 10.91 -11.58
C LYS A 53 -4.31 12.15 -11.24
N LYS A 54 -3.60 12.15 -10.10
CA LYS A 54 -2.73 13.24 -9.64
C LYS A 54 -1.24 12.89 -9.70
N VAL A 55 -0.85 11.83 -10.41
CA VAL A 55 0.56 11.53 -10.63
C VAL A 55 1.08 12.50 -11.68
N ASP A 56 2.00 13.37 -11.27
CA ASP A 56 2.67 14.34 -12.16
C ASP A 56 3.78 13.67 -12.97
N ALA A 57 4.40 12.62 -12.43
CA ALA A 57 5.52 11.94 -13.08
C ALA A 57 5.62 10.45 -12.67
N THR A 58 5.98 9.60 -13.64
CA THR A 58 6.28 8.18 -13.42
C THR A 58 7.78 7.95 -13.55
N LEU A 59 8.39 7.38 -12.51
CA LEU A 59 9.83 7.14 -12.47
C LEU A 59 10.14 5.66 -12.42
N LEU A 60 10.96 5.21 -13.35
CA LEU A 60 11.39 3.82 -13.52
C LEU A 60 12.83 3.64 -13.06
N VAL A 61 13.02 2.72 -12.12
CA VAL A 61 14.36 2.27 -11.72
C VAL A 61 14.77 1.09 -12.58
N PHE A 62 15.80 1.29 -13.41
CA PHE A 62 16.35 0.27 -14.30
C PHE A 62 17.87 0.42 -14.42
N ASP A 63 18.60 -0.67 -14.18
CA ASP A 63 20.05 -0.74 -14.38
C ASP A 63 20.82 0.46 -13.80
N GLN A 64 20.61 0.77 -12.52
CA GLN A 64 21.24 1.91 -11.82
C GLN A 64 20.89 3.29 -12.40
N HIS A 65 19.82 3.38 -13.17
CA HIS A 65 19.27 4.64 -13.67
C HIS A 65 17.85 4.83 -13.15
N LEU A 66 17.54 6.08 -12.84
CA LEU A 66 16.18 6.57 -12.67
C LEU A 66 15.76 7.21 -13.99
N VAL A 67 14.72 6.66 -14.60
CA VAL A 67 14.21 7.11 -15.90
C VAL A 67 12.84 7.73 -15.68
N HIS A 68 12.63 8.95 -16.14
CA HIS A 68 11.29 9.52 -16.23
C HIS A 68 10.62 9.00 -17.49
N VAL A 69 9.51 8.31 -17.30
CA VAL A 69 8.85 7.55 -18.36
C VAL A 69 8.32 8.49 -19.43
N GLU A 70 7.77 9.64 -19.02
CA GLU A 70 7.11 10.59 -19.89
C GLU A 70 8.10 11.37 -20.77
N SER A 71 9.23 11.83 -20.23
CA SER A 71 10.24 12.57 -21.03
C SER A 71 11.38 11.71 -21.57
N GLY A 72 11.52 10.48 -21.08
CA GLY A 72 12.66 9.59 -21.39
C GLY A 72 14.00 10.04 -20.78
N GLN A 73 14.03 11.13 -20.02
CA GLN A 73 15.22 11.61 -19.33
C GLN A 73 15.68 10.60 -18.28
N LYS A 74 17.00 10.57 -18.05
CA LYS A 74 17.62 9.61 -17.15
C LYS A 74 18.57 10.33 -16.21
N ALA A 75 18.56 9.90 -14.95
CA ALA A 75 19.55 10.28 -13.95
C ALA A 75 20.23 9.01 -13.43
N GLN A 76 21.55 9.07 -13.28
CA GLN A 76 22.29 7.94 -12.73
C GLN A 76 22.10 7.88 -11.21
N VAL A 77 21.79 6.69 -10.72
CA VAL A 77 21.69 6.38 -9.29
C VAL A 77 22.87 5.49 -8.97
N GLN A 78 24.00 6.08 -8.56
CA GLN A 78 25.18 5.31 -8.18
C GLN A 78 24.82 4.40 -7.00
N GLU A 79 25.04 3.10 -7.11
CA GLU A 79 24.91 2.17 -5.98
C GLU A 79 26.26 2.09 -5.25
N ALA A 80 26.25 2.21 -3.92
CA ALA A 80 27.47 2.02 -3.12
C ALA A 80 27.67 0.56 -2.68
N SER A 81 26.60 -0.25 -2.70
CA SER A 81 26.57 -1.55 -2.02
C SER A 81 25.65 -2.61 -2.67
N GLY A 82 25.19 -2.41 -3.92
CA GLY A 82 24.31 -3.35 -4.64
C GLY A 82 22.82 -3.28 -4.27
N ASP A 83 22.52 -2.54 -3.20
CA ASP A 83 21.17 -2.18 -2.78
C ASP A 83 20.82 -0.75 -3.17
N LEU A 84 19.56 -0.57 -3.50
CA LEU A 84 19.01 0.69 -3.99
C LEU A 84 18.81 1.66 -2.82
N ASP A 85 19.66 2.67 -2.69
CA ASP A 85 19.59 3.69 -1.63
C ASP A 85 18.41 4.67 -1.85
N PRO A 86 17.43 4.74 -0.94
CA PRO A 86 16.28 5.64 -1.02
C PRO A 86 16.66 7.12 -1.13
N ASN A 87 17.71 7.55 -0.43
CA ASN A 87 18.14 8.96 -0.45
C ASN A 87 18.72 9.32 -1.81
N ARG A 88 19.52 8.42 -2.40
CA ARG A 88 20.06 8.63 -3.76
C ARG A 88 18.96 8.64 -4.80
N LEU A 89 17.95 7.77 -4.67
CA LEU A 89 16.77 7.79 -5.52
C LEU A 89 16.02 9.13 -5.44
N ALA A 90 15.71 9.59 -4.23
CA ALA A 90 14.99 10.84 -4.03
C ALA A 90 15.77 12.05 -4.56
N ASN A 91 17.10 12.06 -4.36
CA ASN A 91 17.97 13.09 -4.92
C ASN A 91 17.99 13.07 -6.46
N ALA A 92 18.16 11.90 -7.07
CA ALA A 92 18.13 11.74 -8.52
C ALA A 92 16.77 12.15 -9.09
N CYS A 93 15.68 11.82 -8.40
CA CYS A 93 14.32 12.24 -8.73
C CYS A 93 14.21 13.77 -8.73
N LYS A 94 14.63 14.43 -7.66
CA LYS A 94 14.62 15.90 -7.56
C LYS A 94 15.44 16.57 -8.65
N SER A 95 16.62 16.07 -8.95
CA SER A 95 17.46 16.59 -10.04
C SER A 95 16.79 16.42 -11.40
N LEU A 96 16.11 15.30 -11.61
CA LEU A 96 15.47 14.99 -12.88
C LEU A 96 14.16 15.78 -13.09
N LEU A 97 13.42 16.05 -12.00
CA LEU A 97 12.22 16.87 -12.01
C LEU A 97 12.53 18.37 -11.78
N ALA A 98 13.81 18.76 -11.77
CA ALA A 98 14.21 20.14 -11.54
C ALA A 98 13.62 21.05 -12.64
N GLY A 99 12.78 22.01 -12.23
CA GLY A 99 12.05 22.91 -13.13
C GLY A 99 10.56 22.55 -13.33
N GLN A 100 10.07 21.49 -12.68
CA GLN A 100 8.64 21.17 -12.62
C GLN A 100 7.92 21.89 -11.46
N GLN A 101 6.66 21.53 -11.23
CA GLN A 101 5.78 22.08 -10.18
C GLN A 101 6.41 21.99 -8.78
N LYS A 102 5.92 22.85 -7.88
CA LYS A 102 6.24 22.80 -6.46
C LYS A 102 5.56 21.56 -5.85
N GLU A 103 6.35 20.67 -5.24
CA GLU A 103 5.90 19.40 -4.66
C GLU A 103 5.30 18.39 -5.65
N PRO A 104 6.10 17.83 -6.59
CA PRO A 104 5.59 16.90 -7.57
C PRO A 104 5.10 15.59 -6.93
N SER A 105 4.00 15.07 -7.44
CA SER A 105 3.40 13.79 -7.06
C SER A 105 3.91 12.67 -7.97
N VAL A 106 4.64 11.71 -7.41
CA VAL A 106 5.42 10.73 -8.18
C VAL A 106 4.96 9.30 -7.96
N LEU A 107 4.96 8.52 -9.04
CA LEU A 107 4.81 7.08 -9.03
C LEU A 107 6.17 6.40 -9.25
N LEU A 108 6.59 5.54 -8.33
CA LEU A 108 7.88 4.84 -8.42
C LEU A 108 7.72 3.39 -8.89
N LEU A 109 8.34 3.06 -10.02
CA LEU A 109 8.44 1.71 -10.56
C LEU A 109 9.78 1.08 -10.15
N LEU A 110 9.72 0.13 -9.23
CA LEU A 110 10.90 -0.50 -8.64
C LEU A 110 11.26 -1.83 -9.31
N PRO A 111 12.53 -2.29 -9.20
CA PRO A 111 12.92 -3.63 -9.61
C PRO A 111 12.08 -4.70 -8.88
N PRO A 112 11.72 -5.82 -9.53
CA PRO A 112 10.96 -6.89 -8.88
C PRO A 112 11.64 -7.48 -7.64
N LYS A 113 12.99 -7.40 -7.56
CA LYS A 113 13.76 -7.85 -6.39
C LYS A 113 13.40 -7.13 -5.08
N GLU A 114 12.75 -5.97 -5.15
CA GLU A 114 12.28 -5.21 -3.97
C GLU A 114 10.99 -5.79 -3.37
N PHE A 115 10.38 -6.79 -4.01
CA PHE A 115 9.11 -7.37 -3.59
C PHE A 115 9.19 -8.88 -3.50
N VAL A 116 8.49 -9.44 -2.52
CA VAL A 116 8.20 -10.87 -2.47
C VAL A 116 6.81 -11.10 -3.05
N ALA A 117 6.66 -12.12 -3.89
CA ALA A 117 5.37 -12.51 -4.45
C ALA A 117 4.98 -13.91 -3.98
N THR A 118 3.77 -14.06 -3.45
CA THR A 118 3.21 -15.36 -3.05
C THR A 118 1.89 -15.61 -3.77
N ARG A 119 1.65 -16.86 -4.16
CA ARG A 119 0.35 -17.32 -4.70
C ARG A 119 -0.44 -18.01 -3.60
N GLN A 120 -1.74 -17.69 -3.49
CA GLN A 120 -2.61 -18.24 -2.46
C GLN A 120 -4.03 -18.50 -3.00
N ALA A 121 -4.51 -19.73 -2.85
CA ALA A 121 -5.94 -20.04 -2.91
C ALA A 121 -6.63 -19.61 -1.62
N MET A 122 -7.66 -18.76 -1.74
CA MET A 122 -8.52 -18.34 -0.62
C MET A 122 -9.99 -18.58 -0.97
N PRO A 123 -10.44 -19.85 -1.06
CA PRO A 123 -11.83 -20.15 -1.43
C PRO A 123 -12.81 -19.61 -0.38
N GLY A 124 -13.89 -19.00 -0.86
CA GLY A 124 -14.97 -18.47 0.00
C GLY A 124 -14.68 -17.14 0.68
N ILE A 125 -13.54 -16.49 0.38
CA ILE A 125 -13.23 -15.15 0.88
C ILE A 125 -13.68 -14.09 -0.12
N GLY A 126 -14.59 -13.21 0.30
CA GLY A 126 -15.02 -12.06 -0.51
C GLY A 126 -13.95 -10.96 -0.61
N LYS A 127 -14.08 -10.10 -1.62
CA LYS A 127 -13.14 -9.00 -1.94
C LYS A 127 -12.71 -8.18 -0.73
N ASP A 128 -13.68 -7.77 0.08
CA ASP A 128 -13.47 -6.87 1.23
C ASP A 128 -12.63 -7.51 2.34
N ASN A 129 -12.59 -8.85 2.38
CA ASN A 129 -11.91 -9.62 3.41
C ASN A 129 -10.59 -10.23 2.95
N LEU A 130 -10.29 -10.20 1.64
CA LEU A 130 -9.10 -10.84 1.07
C LEU A 130 -7.80 -10.29 1.66
N VAL A 131 -7.69 -8.96 1.80
CA VAL A 131 -6.52 -8.29 2.37
C VAL A 131 -6.29 -8.72 3.81
N SER A 132 -7.34 -8.72 4.63
CA SER A 132 -7.27 -9.10 6.05
C SER A 132 -6.91 -10.57 6.21
N ALA A 133 -7.52 -11.45 5.41
CA ALA A 133 -7.24 -12.89 5.44
C ALA A 133 -5.79 -13.22 5.05
N LEU A 134 -5.24 -12.55 4.05
CA LEU A 134 -3.84 -12.71 3.65
C LEU A 134 -2.88 -12.18 4.71
N LYS A 135 -3.18 -11.02 5.31
CA LYS A 135 -2.37 -10.46 6.41
C LYS A 135 -2.31 -11.40 7.61
N LEU A 136 -3.41 -12.05 7.99
CA LEU A 136 -3.41 -13.04 9.07
C LEU A 136 -2.48 -14.23 8.80
N LYS A 137 -2.19 -14.54 7.54
CA LYS A 137 -1.29 -15.62 7.16
C LYS A 137 0.13 -15.14 6.89
N SER A 138 0.46 -13.85 7.01
CA SER A 138 1.76 -13.33 6.58
C SER A 138 2.95 -14.06 7.21
N GLU A 139 2.88 -14.39 8.51
CA GLU A 139 3.92 -15.14 9.23
C GLU A 139 4.14 -16.55 8.66
N SER A 140 3.07 -17.23 8.24
CA SER A 140 3.16 -18.54 7.61
C SER A 140 3.63 -18.47 6.16
N LEU A 141 3.32 -17.37 5.46
CA LEU A 141 3.68 -17.18 4.05
C LEU A 141 5.10 -16.66 3.86
N LEU A 142 5.60 -15.94 4.86
CA LEU A 142 6.91 -15.32 4.86
C LEU A 142 7.69 -15.74 6.13
N PRO A 143 7.96 -17.04 6.32
CA PRO A 143 8.52 -17.56 7.58
C PRO A 143 9.92 -17.01 7.90
N THR A 144 10.63 -16.47 6.90
CA THR A 144 11.95 -15.87 7.05
C THR A 144 11.91 -14.35 7.24
N VAL A 145 10.75 -13.71 7.09
CA VAL A 145 10.57 -12.27 7.25
C VAL A 145 10.08 -12.01 8.66
N ILE A 146 10.94 -11.43 9.49
CA ILE A 146 10.67 -11.15 10.90
C ILE A 146 9.95 -9.80 11.05
N ASP A 147 10.17 -8.90 10.10
CA ASP A 147 9.66 -7.53 10.14
C ASP A 147 8.21 -7.43 9.66
N SER A 148 7.53 -6.36 10.08
CA SER A 148 6.20 -6.02 9.58
C SER A 148 6.23 -5.77 8.07
N VAL A 149 5.21 -6.25 7.37
CA VAL A 149 5.11 -6.19 5.90
C VAL A 149 3.84 -5.49 5.45
N ALA A 150 3.99 -4.65 4.44
CA ALA A 150 2.89 -4.13 3.66
C ALA A 150 2.46 -5.15 2.60
N LEU A 151 1.15 -5.25 2.39
CA LEU A 151 0.51 -6.15 1.43
C LEU A 151 -0.17 -5.37 0.32
N ALA A 152 0.05 -5.78 -0.92
CA ALA A 152 -0.78 -5.43 -2.07
C ALA A 152 -1.33 -6.70 -2.74
N VAL A 153 -2.63 -6.70 -3.03
CA VAL A 153 -3.33 -7.77 -3.76
C VAL A 153 -4.33 -7.12 -4.72
N ASN A 154 -4.64 -7.80 -5.82
CA ASN A 154 -5.76 -7.42 -6.68
C ASN A 154 -7.07 -7.97 -6.08
N PRO A 155 -7.95 -7.13 -5.48
CA PRO A 155 -9.19 -7.62 -4.90
C PRO A 155 -10.12 -8.24 -5.95
N ASP A 156 -10.03 -7.81 -7.21
CA ASP A 156 -10.86 -8.35 -8.29
C ASP A 156 -10.60 -9.84 -8.56
N SER A 157 -9.39 -10.33 -8.22
CA SER A 157 -9.07 -11.75 -8.33
C SER A 157 -9.90 -12.65 -7.39
N ALA A 158 -10.57 -12.11 -6.37
CA ALA A 158 -11.46 -12.88 -5.49
C ALA A 158 -12.73 -13.37 -6.21
N GLU A 159 -13.24 -12.61 -7.20
CA GLU A 159 -14.42 -12.99 -7.98
C GLU A 159 -14.12 -14.04 -9.04
N GLU A 160 -12.87 -14.13 -9.48
CA GLU A 160 -12.41 -15.10 -10.48
C GLU A 160 -12.24 -16.51 -9.89
N GLY A 161 -12.41 -16.68 -8.57
CA GLY A 161 -12.36 -17.96 -7.86
C GLY A 161 -11.00 -18.67 -7.94
N GLY A 162 -9.97 -17.97 -8.42
CA GLY A 162 -8.63 -18.49 -8.69
C GLY A 162 -7.62 -18.18 -7.59
N GLU A 163 -6.36 -18.53 -7.88
CA GLU A 163 -5.21 -18.17 -7.05
C GLU A 163 -4.96 -16.66 -7.05
N HIS A 164 -4.74 -16.09 -5.86
CA HIS A 164 -4.41 -14.67 -5.71
C HIS A 164 -2.89 -14.48 -5.68
N ILE A 165 -2.41 -13.45 -6.38
CA ILE A 165 -1.03 -12.98 -6.25
C ILE A 165 -1.00 -11.88 -5.21
N ALA A 166 -0.33 -12.16 -4.09
CA ALA A 166 -0.02 -11.19 -3.05
C ALA A 166 1.42 -10.71 -3.22
N LEU A 167 1.61 -9.39 -3.15
CA LEU A 167 2.90 -8.72 -3.18
C LEU A 167 3.21 -8.13 -1.82
N TRP A 168 4.45 -8.33 -1.39
CA TRP A 168 4.92 -7.96 -0.07
C TRP A 168 6.17 -7.11 -0.16
N ILE A 169 6.26 -6.11 0.71
CA ILE A 169 7.43 -5.28 0.96
C ILE A 169 7.50 -4.98 2.46
N THR A 170 8.69 -4.90 3.04
CA THR A 170 8.80 -4.57 4.47
C THR A 170 8.36 -3.13 4.72
N ASP A 171 7.72 -2.90 5.86
CA ASP A 171 7.30 -1.55 6.27
C ASP A 171 8.52 -0.64 6.47
N GLU A 172 9.64 -1.20 6.95
CA GLU A 172 10.90 -0.46 7.04
C GLU A 172 11.32 0.09 5.67
N ARG A 173 11.38 -0.78 4.65
CA ARG A 173 11.78 -0.38 3.30
C ARG A 173 10.83 0.66 2.72
N LEU A 174 9.52 0.49 2.94
CA LEU A 174 8.50 1.41 2.52
C LEU A 174 8.68 2.80 3.18
N MET A 175 8.89 2.83 4.49
CA MET A 175 9.14 4.06 5.25
C MET A 175 10.42 4.76 4.82
N GLN A 176 11.51 4.02 4.55
CA GLN A 176 12.75 4.62 4.06
C GLN A 176 12.53 5.35 2.73
N LEU A 177 11.76 4.76 1.80
CA LEU A 177 11.40 5.39 0.52
C LEU A 177 10.53 6.64 0.72
N PHE A 178 9.46 6.55 1.51
CA PHE A 178 8.59 7.69 1.78
C PHE A 178 9.32 8.84 2.46
N ASN A 179 10.16 8.54 3.45
CA ASN A 179 10.94 9.55 4.18
C ASN A 179 11.96 10.23 3.26
N ALA A 180 12.68 9.48 2.43
CA ALA A 180 13.66 10.04 1.50
C ALA A 180 13.01 10.99 0.48
N PHE A 181 11.87 10.59 -0.10
CA PHE A 181 11.13 11.44 -1.05
C PHE A 181 10.55 12.68 -0.36
N LYS A 182 10.01 12.53 0.85
CA LYS A 182 9.50 13.66 1.65
C LYS A 182 10.58 14.69 1.98
N GLN A 183 11.81 14.25 2.29
CA GLN A 183 12.95 15.16 2.53
C GLN A 183 13.32 16.00 1.30
N GLN A 184 12.92 15.57 0.12
CA GLN A 184 13.14 16.28 -1.14
C GLN A 184 11.92 17.08 -1.60
N ASP A 185 10.90 17.22 -0.74
CA ASP A 185 9.61 17.84 -1.04
C ASP A 185 8.89 17.15 -2.21
N ILE A 186 9.01 15.83 -2.33
CA ILE A 186 8.35 15.04 -3.38
C ILE A 186 7.29 14.16 -2.72
N PHE A 187 6.06 14.23 -3.23
CA PHE A 187 4.97 13.38 -2.74
C PHE A 187 5.00 12.04 -3.47
N LEU A 188 5.47 11.00 -2.80
CA LEU A 188 5.41 9.64 -3.35
C LEU A 188 3.95 9.13 -3.27
N VAL A 189 3.30 8.96 -4.42
CA VAL A 189 1.89 8.57 -4.51
C VAL A 189 1.73 7.07 -4.31
N ALA A 190 2.58 6.30 -5.00
CA ALA A 190 2.57 4.86 -4.94
C ALA A 190 3.92 4.29 -5.39
N ILE A 191 4.13 3.03 -5.01
CA ILE A 191 5.26 2.21 -5.41
C ILE A 191 4.70 0.94 -6.03
N LYS A 192 5.24 0.50 -7.17
CA LYS A 192 4.86 -0.76 -7.81
C LYS A 192 6.07 -1.46 -8.45
N PRO A 193 6.04 -2.80 -8.58
CA PRO A 193 7.00 -3.51 -9.41
C PRO A 193 6.91 -3.01 -10.85
N ARG A 194 8.05 -2.73 -11.49
CA ARG A 194 8.11 -2.24 -12.87
C ARG A 194 7.47 -3.20 -13.89
N VAL A 195 7.44 -4.50 -13.58
CA VAL A 195 6.79 -5.53 -14.42
C VAL A 195 5.27 -5.38 -14.47
N LEU A 196 4.66 -4.66 -13.53
CA LEU A 196 3.23 -4.38 -13.52
C LEU A 196 2.87 -3.07 -14.25
N ASN A 197 3.85 -2.39 -14.85
CA ASN A 197 3.62 -1.20 -15.68
C ASN A 197 3.47 -1.55 -17.17
N ILE A 198 3.01 -2.75 -17.48
CA ILE A 198 2.65 -3.15 -18.84
C ILE A 198 1.22 -2.68 -19.03
N GLU A 199 1.04 -1.57 -19.75
CA GLU A 199 -0.27 -1.21 -20.30
C GLU A 199 -0.61 -2.28 -21.34
N SER A 200 -1.67 -3.05 -21.07
CA SER A 200 -2.32 -3.94 -22.04
C SER A 200 -3.48 -3.23 -22.72
#